data_AF-A0A8D5U7R8-F1
#
_entry.id   AF-A0A8D5U7R8-F1
#
_cell.length_a   1.000
_cell.length_b   1.000
_cell.length_c   1.000
_cell.angle_alpha   90.00
_cell.angle_beta   90.00
_cell.angle_gamma   90.00
#
_symmetry.space_group_name_H-M   'P 1'
#
loop_
_entity.id
_entity.type
_entity.pdbx_description
1 polymer ?
#
loop_
_entity_poly.entity_id
_entity_poly.type
_entity_poly.pdbx_seq_one_letter_code
_entity_poly.pdbx_strand_id
1 'polypeptide(L)'
;MIHLDCKNLTKSLVELWIGNSKETEKLSKECMDSLKDEIHELREKIKQIKREVESNYLLPELLRDNGITSQDLLKLALYELSRRMYIFSGANISKERSNLKYMWVDLGFKKIIKAFCEDCYGYLSVQLDNGFIIMVDGVIYAEFFKTDENNAVDLILDTIKSRRGK
;
A
#
# COMPACT_ATOMS: atom_id res chain seq x y z
N MET A 1 18.15 -1.76 -17.23
CA MET A 1 18.21 -0.76 -16.15
C MET A 1 16.80 -0.68 -15.57
N ILE A 2 16.58 -1.04 -14.30
CA ILE A 2 15.23 -0.96 -13.71
C ILE A 2 14.86 0.52 -13.70
N HIS A 3 13.82 0.89 -14.46
CA HIS A 3 13.31 2.25 -14.55
C HIS A 3 13.13 2.83 -13.13
N LEU A 4 13.74 4.00 -12.90
CA LEU A 4 13.79 4.69 -11.61
C LEU A 4 12.38 5.07 -11.09
N ASP A 5 11.36 4.96 -11.96
CA ASP A 5 10.05 5.61 -11.82
C ASP A 5 9.05 4.83 -10.95
N CYS A 6 9.32 3.55 -10.64
CA CYS A 6 8.44 2.72 -9.79
C CYS A 6 9.00 2.48 -8.38
N LYS A 7 10.16 3.09 -8.03
CA LYS A 7 10.92 2.80 -6.80
C LYS A 7 10.19 3.20 -5.51
N ASN A 8 9.26 4.15 -5.59
CA ASN A 8 8.54 4.69 -4.43
C ASN A 8 7.14 4.08 -4.21
N LEU A 9 6.76 3.05 -4.97
CA LEU A 9 5.41 2.46 -4.88
C LEU A 9 5.06 1.94 -3.48
N THR A 10 6.03 1.43 -2.72
CA THR A 10 5.79 0.99 -1.33
C THR A 10 5.36 2.14 -0.42
N LYS A 11 6.04 3.28 -0.47
CA LYS A 11 5.66 4.48 0.31
C LYS A 11 4.31 4.99 -0.17
N SER A 12 4.10 5.05 -1.48
CA SER A 12 2.82 5.43 -2.08
C SER A 12 1.66 4.50 -1.70
N LEU A 13 1.90 3.20 -1.47
CA LEU A 13 0.88 2.27 -0.99
C LEU A 13 0.45 2.61 0.46
N VAL A 14 1.40 2.94 1.32
CA VAL A 14 1.13 3.37 2.69
C VAL A 14 0.40 4.71 2.71
N GLU A 15 0.87 5.68 1.91
CA GLU A 15 0.22 6.99 1.75
C GLU A 15 -1.23 6.81 1.24
N LEU A 16 -1.46 5.95 0.26
CA LEU A 16 -2.81 5.61 -0.21
C LEU A 16 -3.68 5.01 0.90
N TRP A 17 -3.11 4.10 1.71
CA TRP A 17 -3.82 3.42 2.79
C TRP A 17 -4.29 4.39 3.89
N ILE A 18 -3.51 5.42 4.19
CA ILE A 18 -3.87 6.52 5.11
C ILE A 18 -4.64 7.66 4.42
N GLY A 19 -5.07 7.48 3.18
CA GLY A 19 -5.88 8.48 2.47
C GLY A 19 -5.09 9.68 1.93
N ASN A 20 -3.77 9.62 1.83
CA ASN A 20 -2.96 10.60 1.11
C ASN A 20 -2.76 10.17 -0.35
N SER A 21 -3.61 10.68 -1.24
CA SER A 21 -3.81 10.14 -2.59
C SER A 21 -3.14 10.93 -3.71
N LYS A 22 -2.89 12.24 -3.54
CA LYS A 22 -2.51 13.12 -4.66
C LYS A 22 -1.14 12.78 -5.25
N GLU A 23 -0.14 12.55 -4.39
CA GLU A 23 1.19 12.16 -4.82
C GLU A 23 1.20 10.73 -5.36
N THR A 24 0.44 9.83 -4.72
CA THR A 24 0.23 8.45 -5.17
C THR A 24 -0.34 8.38 -6.57
N GLU A 25 -1.35 9.21 -6.89
CA GLU A 25 -1.97 9.26 -8.21
C GLU A 25 -0.93 9.60 -9.29
N LYS A 26 -0.13 10.64 -9.05
CA LYS A 26 0.93 11.08 -9.97
C LYS A 26 1.97 9.99 -10.19
N LEU A 27 2.52 9.43 -9.11
CA LEU A 27 3.55 8.38 -9.18
C LEU A 27 3.03 7.11 -9.87
N SER A 28 1.77 6.75 -9.59
CA SER A 28 1.13 5.58 -10.21
C SER A 28 0.96 5.80 -11.72
N LYS A 29 0.57 7.01 -12.13
CA LYS A 29 0.46 7.36 -13.55
C LYS A 29 1.80 7.34 -14.26
N GLU A 30 2.84 7.94 -13.66
CA GLU A 30 4.19 7.95 -14.22
C GLU A 30 4.76 6.53 -14.39
N CYS A 31 4.60 5.64 -13.40
CA CYS A 31 5.01 4.24 -13.51
C CYS A 31 4.18 3.46 -14.55
N MET A 32 2.88 3.74 -14.70
CA MET A 32 2.08 3.13 -15.77
C MET A 32 2.53 3.59 -17.16
N ASP A 33 2.76 4.89 -17.33
CA ASP A 33 3.14 5.47 -18.62
C ASP A 33 4.53 4.98 -19.05
N SER A 34 5.48 4.83 -18.13
CA SER A 34 6.83 4.31 -18.44
C SER A 34 6.86 2.83 -18.83
N LEU A 35 5.90 2.04 -18.36
CA LEU A 35 5.82 0.60 -18.64
C LEU A 35 4.83 0.25 -19.76
N LYS A 36 4.04 1.20 -20.24
CA LYS A 36 2.84 0.95 -21.06
C LYS A 36 3.10 0.08 -22.29
N ASP A 37 4.12 0.44 -23.07
CA ASP A 37 4.42 -0.23 -24.34
C ASP A 37 4.98 -1.63 -24.10
N GLU A 38 5.97 -1.77 -23.21
CA GLU A 38 6.55 -3.06 -22.82
C GLU A 38 5.48 -4.02 -22.27
N ILE A 39 4.54 -3.52 -21.48
CA ILE A 39 3.46 -4.32 -20.91
C ILE A 39 2.44 -4.76 -21.96
N HIS A 40 2.18 -3.94 -22.97
CA HIS A 40 1.30 -4.34 -24.07
C HIS A 40 1.87 -5.55 -24.82
N GLU A 41 3.14 -5.48 -25.21
CA GLU A 41 3.85 -6.58 -25.88
C GLU A 41 3.92 -7.83 -25.00
N LEU A 42 4.26 -7.65 -23.72
CA LEU A 42 4.36 -8.75 -22.77
C LEU A 42 3.02 -9.46 -22.58
N ARG A 43 1.91 -8.72 -22.53
CA ARG A 43 0.56 -9.30 -22.38
C ARG A 43 0.16 -10.13 -23.59
N GLU A 44 0.40 -9.64 -24.80
CA GLU A 44 0.08 -10.40 -26.00
C GLU A 44 0.96 -11.66 -26.12
N LYS A 45 2.25 -11.57 -25.77
CA LYS A 45 3.14 -12.74 -25.70
C LYS A 45 2.64 -13.78 -24.69
N ILE A 46 2.33 -13.37 -23.45
CA ILE A 46 1.78 -14.28 -22.42
C ILE A 46 0.45 -14.90 -22.86
N LYS A 47 -0.40 -14.14 -23.54
CA LYS A 47 -1.70 -14.61 -24.05
C LYS A 47 -1.54 -15.66 -25.15
N GLN A 48 -0.55 -15.51 -26.04
CA GLN A 48 -0.22 -16.53 -27.04
C GLN A 48 0.24 -17.82 -26.36
N ILE A 49 1.21 -17.73 -25.45
CA ILE A 49 1.71 -18.89 -24.68
C ILE A 49 0.55 -19.59 -23.95
N LYS A 50 -0.33 -18.84 -23.29
CA LYS A 50 -1.51 -19.40 -22.59
C LYS A 50 -2.46 -20.19 -23.49
N ARG A 51 -2.52 -19.90 -24.80
CA ARG A 51 -3.36 -20.65 -25.74
C ARG A 51 -2.75 -22.00 -26.12
N GLU A 52 -1.44 -22.14 -25.97
CA GLU A 52 -0.68 -23.35 -26.29
C GLU A 52 -0.57 -24.29 -25.08
N VAL A 53 -0.90 -23.81 -23.88
CA VAL A 53 -0.83 -24.58 -22.65
C VAL A 53 -1.99 -25.59 -22.56
N GLU A 54 -1.65 -26.88 -22.54
CA GLU A 54 -2.61 -27.97 -22.37
C GLU A 54 -3.22 -28.02 -20.95
N SER A 55 -2.50 -27.54 -19.94
CA SER A 55 -2.97 -27.50 -18.55
C SER A 55 -2.28 -26.41 -17.73
N ASN A 56 -3.03 -25.75 -16.83
CA ASN A 56 -2.56 -24.58 -16.08
C ASN A 56 -1.24 -24.78 -15.30
N TYR A 57 -0.95 -26.00 -14.84
CA TYR A 57 0.27 -26.27 -14.08
C TYR A 57 1.55 -26.23 -14.95
N LEU A 58 1.42 -26.36 -16.27
CA LEU A 58 2.54 -26.26 -17.24
C LEU A 58 2.86 -24.81 -17.62
N LEU A 59 1.97 -23.86 -17.33
CA LEU A 59 2.15 -22.46 -17.71
C LEU A 59 3.49 -21.86 -17.23
N PRO A 60 3.96 -22.08 -15.98
CA PRO A 60 5.24 -21.52 -15.53
C PRO A 60 6.44 -22.04 -16.33
N GLU A 61 6.39 -23.30 -16.79
CA GLU A 61 7.43 -23.89 -17.64
C GLU A 61 7.38 -23.28 -19.04
N LEU A 62 6.20 -23.28 -19.68
CA LEU A 62 6.02 -22.73 -21.02
C LEU A 62 6.39 -21.24 -21.11
N LEU A 63 6.14 -20.45 -20.05
CA LEU A 63 6.58 -19.06 -19.96
C LEU A 63 8.11 -18.95 -20.01
N ARG A 64 8.84 -19.79 -19.27
CA ARG A 64 10.31 -19.79 -19.26
C ARG A 64 10.88 -20.19 -20.60
N ASP A 65 10.33 -21.23 -21.23
CA ASP A 65 10.78 -21.73 -22.53
C ASP A 65 10.61 -20.68 -23.65
N ASN A 66 9.57 -19.85 -23.53
CA ASN A 66 9.33 -18.72 -24.43
C ASN A 66 10.10 -17.45 -24.03
N GLY A 67 11.07 -17.56 -23.11
CA GLY A 67 11.95 -16.46 -22.71
C GLY A 67 11.26 -15.36 -21.90
N ILE A 68 10.16 -15.66 -21.19
CA ILE A 68 9.59 -14.75 -20.19
C ILE A 68 10.43 -14.84 -18.92
N THR A 69 11.02 -13.71 -18.54
CA THR A 69 11.93 -13.63 -17.40
C THR A 69 11.21 -13.19 -16.13
N SER A 70 11.86 -13.39 -14.97
CA SER A 70 11.38 -12.84 -13.69
C SER A 70 11.26 -11.32 -13.72
N GLN A 71 12.09 -10.63 -14.51
CA GLN A 71 12.01 -9.16 -14.67
C GLN A 71 10.74 -8.75 -15.41
N ASP A 72 10.33 -9.52 -16.41
CA ASP A 72 9.08 -9.25 -17.16
C ASP A 72 7.86 -9.42 -16.25
N LEU A 73 7.84 -10.50 -15.46
CA LEU A 73 6.80 -10.72 -14.46
C LEU A 73 6.77 -9.61 -13.41
N LEU A 74 7.94 -9.11 -12.99
CA LEU A 74 8.04 -7.98 -12.07
C LEU A 74 7.47 -6.70 -12.69
N LYS A 75 7.81 -6.37 -13.94
CA LYS A 75 7.23 -5.22 -14.65
C LYS A 75 5.71 -5.32 -14.71
N LEU A 76 5.18 -6.50 -15.05
CA LEU A 76 3.74 -6.73 -15.10
C LEU A 76 3.07 -6.52 -13.73
N ALA A 77 3.69 -7.02 -12.66
CA ALA A 77 3.20 -6.82 -11.30
C ALA A 77 3.22 -5.34 -10.88
N LEU A 78 4.29 -4.60 -11.21
CA LEU A 78 4.41 -3.16 -10.91
C LEU A 78 3.37 -2.34 -11.67
N TYR A 79 3.13 -2.65 -12.95
CA TYR A 79 2.10 -1.99 -13.74
C TYR A 79 0.71 -2.23 -13.15
N GLU A 80 0.37 -3.47 -12.80
CA GLU A 80 -0.93 -3.79 -12.21
C GLU A 80 -1.12 -3.19 -10.82
N LEU A 81 -0.06 -3.15 -10.00
CA LEU A 81 -0.07 -2.47 -8.71
C LEU A 81 -0.32 -0.97 -8.88
N SER A 82 0.41 -0.32 -9.79
CA SER A 82 0.26 1.10 -10.10
C SER A 82 -1.14 1.42 -10.63
N ARG A 83 -1.67 0.57 -11.52
CA ARG A 83 -3.05 0.71 -12.01
C ARG A 83 -4.08 0.66 -10.89
N ARG A 84 -3.94 -0.29 -9.96
CA ARG A 84 -4.83 -0.37 -8.79
C ARG A 84 -4.69 0.85 -7.90
N MET A 85 -3.47 1.29 -7.63
CA MET A 85 -3.22 2.47 -6.81
C MET A 85 -3.85 3.73 -7.43
N TYR A 86 -3.68 3.92 -8.74
CA TYR A 86 -4.31 5.01 -9.51
C TYR A 86 -5.84 5.00 -9.40
N ILE A 87 -6.48 3.84 -9.51
CA ILE A 87 -7.94 3.68 -9.40
C ILE A 87 -8.44 4.03 -7.98
N PHE A 88 -7.66 3.67 -6.95
CA PHE A 88 -8.05 3.90 -5.56
C PHE A 88 -7.59 5.26 -5.01
N SER A 89 -6.71 5.99 -5.71
CA SER A 89 -6.44 7.40 -5.42
C SER A 89 -7.68 8.25 -5.73
N GLY A 90 -7.99 9.19 -4.84
CA GLY A 90 -9.20 10.01 -4.92
C GLY A 90 -9.35 10.96 -3.73
N ALA A 91 -10.56 11.42 -3.45
CA ALA A 91 -10.86 12.54 -2.54
C ALA A 91 -10.58 12.33 -1.03
N ASN A 92 -9.91 11.24 -0.65
CA ASN A 92 -9.51 11.05 0.75
C ASN A 92 -8.46 12.11 1.13
N ILE A 93 -8.59 12.64 2.33
CA ILE A 93 -7.69 13.65 2.88
C ILE A 93 -7.15 13.10 4.18
N SER A 94 -5.88 12.69 4.17
CA SER A 94 -5.13 12.44 5.40
C SER A 94 -4.96 13.76 6.17
N LYS A 95 -5.03 13.68 7.49
CA LYS A 95 -4.65 14.75 8.41
C LYS A 95 -3.26 14.48 8.97
N GLU A 96 -2.64 15.50 9.51
CA GLU A 96 -1.32 15.41 10.13
C GLU A 96 -1.36 16.05 11.51
N ARG A 97 -0.82 15.35 12.52
CA ARG A 97 -0.62 15.87 13.87
C ARG A 97 0.71 15.36 14.41
N SER A 98 1.62 16.27 14.72
CA SER A 98 3.01 15.94 15.08
C SER A 98 3.67 15.08 13.99
N ASN A 99 4.19 13.90 14.31
CA ASN A 99 4.84 12.98 13.36
C ASN A 99 3.90 11.87 12.85
N LEU A 100 2.58 12.06 13.00
CA LEU A 100 1.55 11.09 12.62
C LEU A 100 0.71 11.64 11.47
N LYS A 101 0.77 10.98 10.32
CA LYS A 101 -0.21 11.17 9.24
C LYS A 101 -1.31 10.14 9.40
N TYR A 102 -2.58 10.53 9.29
CA TYR A 102 -3.67 9.61 9.58
C TYR A 102 -4.98 9.92 8.83
N MET A 103 -5.83 8.91 8.72
CA MET A 103 -7.21 9.02 8.29
C MET A 103 -8.13 8.51 9.39
N TRP A 104 -9.07 9.36 9.78
CA TRP A 104 -10.18 9.04 10.67
C TRP A 104 -11.35 8.48 9.88
N VAL A 105 -11.82 7.29 10.26
CA VAL A 105 -12.99 6.64 9.66
C VAL A 105 -14.05 6.44 10.74
N ASP A 106 -15.16 7.15 10.59
CA ASP A 106 -16.30 7.05 11.48
C ASP A 106 -17.31 6.00 10.97
N LEU A 107 -17.47 4.90 11.72
CA LEU A 107 -18.45 3.84 11.44
C LEU A 107 -19.58 3.83 12.48
N GLY A 108 -19.90 4.98 13.08
CA GLY A 108 -20.91 5.10 14.14
C GLY A 108 -20.35 4.75 15.51
N PHE A 109 -20.74 3.60 16.08
CA PHE A 109 -20.27 3.15 17.40
C PHE A 109 -18.76 2.86 17.43
N LYS A 110 -18.25 2.36 16.30
CA LYS A 110 -16.85 2.03 16.07
C LYS A 110 -16.20 3.15 15.26
N LYS A 111 -14.98 3.52 15.63
CA LYS A 111 -14.13 4.47 14.92
C LYS A 111 -12.80 3.81 14.62
N ILE A 112 -12.22 4.13 13.47
CA ILE A 112 -10.93 3.56 13.03
C ILE A 112 -9.98 4.70 12.73
N ILE A 113 -8.73 4.55 13.18
CA ILE A 113 -7.60 5.33 12.69
C ILE A 113 -6.69 4.42 11.88
N LYS A 114 -6.42 4.84 10.64
CA LYS A 114 -5.31 4.33 9.83
C LYS A 114 -4.25 5.40 9.81
N ALA A 115 -3.04 5.10 10.26
CA ALA A 115 -2.00 6.11 10.39
C ALA A 115 -0.62 5.60 10.01
N PHE A 116 0.27 6.53 9.73
CA PHE A 116 1.67 6.27 9.43
C PHE A 116 2.56 7.25 10.20
N CYS A 117 3.64 6.71 10.77
CA CYS A 117 4.70 7.46 11.42
C CYS A 117 6.06 7.01 10.83
N GLU A 118 6.75 7.91 10.13
CA GLU A 118 7.97 7.60 9.37
C GLU A 118 9.12 7.15 10.28
N ASP A 119 9.22 7.69 11.49
CA ASP A 119 10.27 7.36 12.46
C ASP A 119 9.86 6.27 13.47
N CYS A 120 8.73 5.60 13.26
CA CYS A 120 8.24 4.56 14.17
C CYS A 120 8.61 3.18 13.61
N TYR A 121 9.28 2.35 14.41
CA TYR A 121 9.79 1.06 13.97
C TYR A 121 9.36 -0.08 14.91
N GLY A 122 9.31 -1.29 14.36
CA GLY A 122 8.98 -2.52 15.08
C GLY A 122 7.48 -2.76 15.28
N TYR A 123 7.16 -3.77 16.08
CA TYR A 123 5.80 -4.24 16.32
C TYR A 123 5.26 -3.79 17.67
N LEU A 124 4.09 -3.17 17.73
CA LEU A 124 3.37 -2.82 18.95
C LEU A 124 1.94 -3.33 18.86
N SER A 125 1.41 -3.87 19.96
CA SER A 125 0.00 -4.21 20.12
C SER A 125 -0.42 -3.87 21.53
N VAL A 126 -1.46 -3.06 21.65
CA VAL A 126 -2.01 -2.60 22.93
C VAL A 126 -3.52 -2.76 22.90
N GLN A 127 -4.03 -3.51 23.86
CA GLN A 127 -5.46 -3.58 24.13
C GLN A 127 -5.84 -2.42 25.05
N LEU A 128 -6.91 -1.70 24.69
CA LEU A 128 -7.50 -0.63 25.49
C LEU A 128 -8.87 -1.10 25.99
N ASP A 129 -9.37 -0.46 27.04
CA ASP A 129 -10.73 -0.73 27.54
C ASP A 129 -11.80 -0.44 26.48
N ASN A 130 -11.54 0.53 25.60
CA ASN A 130 -12.43 0.96 24.55
C ASN A 130 -11.92 0.65 23.14
N GLY A 131 -11.03 -0.33 22.96
CA GLY A 131 -10.50 -0.64 21.63
C GLY A 131 -9.13 -1.28 21.62
N PHE A 132 -8.36 -1.04 20.57
CA PHE A 132 -6.98 -1.52 20.47
C PHE A 132 -6.16 -0.69 19.48
N ILE A 133 -4.84 -0.79 19.62
CA ILE A 133 -3.85 -0.17 18.72
C ILE A 133 -2.86 -1.23 18.30
N ILE A 134 -2.64 -1.37 16.99
CA ILE A 134 -1.59 -2.20 16.40
C ILE A 134 -0.70 -1.32 15.54
N MET A 135 0.62 -1.49 15.66
CA MET A 135 1.60 -0.86 14.78
C MET A 135 2.62 -1.89 14.29
N VAL A 136 2.96 -1.80 13.01
CA VAL A 136 4.03 -2.57 12.36
C VAL A 136 4.84 -1.61 11.51
N ASP A 137 6.11 -1.38 11.88
CA ASP A 137 7.06 -0.55 11.13
C ASP A 137 6.45 0.78 10.65
N GLY A 138 5.81 1.48 11.59
CA GLY A 138 5.23 2.80 11.39
C GLY A 138 3.82 2.81 10.84
N VAL A 139 3.32 1.69 10.26
CA VAL A 139 1.92 1.53 9.86
C VAL A 139 1.08 1.20 11.08
N ILE A 140 0.09 2.05 11.38
CA ILE A 140 -0.71 2.00 12.61
C ILE A 140 -2.18 1.81 12.24
N TYR A 141 -2.78 0.75 12.76
CA TYR A 141 -4.22 0.56 12.75
C TYR A 141 -4.74 0.61 14.18
N ALA A 142 -5.71 1.46 14.44
CA ALA A 142 -6.36 1.53 15.73
C ALA A 142 -7.87 1.53 15.58
N GLU A 143 -8.53 0.85 16.51
CA GLU A 143 -9.97 0.79 16.61
C GLU A 143 -10.39 1.30 17.97
N PHE A 144 -11.45 2.12 18.00
CA PHE A 144 -11.99 2.68 19.22
C PHE A 144 -13.52 2.62 19.24
N PHE A 145 -14.09 2.47 20.42
CA PHE A 145 -15.51 2.53 20.70
C PHE A 145 -15.85 3.84 21.42
N LYS A 146 -16.81 4.60 20.88
CA LYS A 146 -17.32 5.84 21.50
C LYS A 146 -16.23 6.85 21.94
N THR A 147 -15.28 7.17 21.06
CA THR A 147 -14.29 8.24 21.26
C THR A 147 -14.41 9.29 20.15
N ASP A 148 -13.92 10.50 20.42
CA ASP A 148 -13.63 11.48 19.38
C ASP A 148 -12.22 11.32 18.81
N GLU A 149 -11.99 11.98 17.67
CA GLU A 149 -10.76 11.93 16.89
C GLU A 149 -9.54 12.45 17.68
N ASN A 150 -9.67 13.52 18.45
CA ASN A 150 -8.53 14.12 19.14
C ASN A 150 -8.01 13.19 20.24
N ASN A 151 -8.92 12.67 21.07
CA ASN A 151 -8.57 11.72 22.12
C ASN A 151 -7.97 10.43 21.55
N ALA A 152 -8.50 9.92 20.45
CA ALA A 152 -7.97 8.74 19.79
C ALA A 152 -6.54 8.95 19.29
N VAL A 153 -6.26 10.10 18.67
CA VAL A 153 -4.91 10.45 18.19
C VAL A 153 -3.94 10.65 19.34
N ASP A 154 -4.35 11.31 20.42
CA ASP A 154 -3.51 11.51 21.60
C ASP A 154 -3.12 10.17 22.26
N LEU A 155 -4.08 9.24 22.40
CA LEU A 155 -3.80 7.88 22.87
C LEU A 155 -2.77 7.15 22.01
N ILE A 156 -2.86 7.27 20.68
CA ILE A 156 -1.87 6.68 19.77
C ILE A 156 -0.49 7.29 19.99
N LEU A 157 -0.39 8.62 20.04
CA LEU A 157 0.87 9.34 20.23
C LEU A 157 1.53 8.99 21.56
N ASP A 158 0.75 8.92 22.64
CA ASP A 158 1.26 8.56 23.97
C ASP A 158 1.72 7.11 24.02
N THR A 159 0.97 6.21 23.38
CA THR A 159 1.37 4.79 23.28
C THR A 159 2.70 4.64 22.54
N ILE A 160 2.89 5.35 21.43
CA ILE A 160 4.16 5.33 20.67
C ILE A 160 5.32 5.91 21.49
N LYS A 161 5.11 7.04 22.18
CA LYS A 161 6.14 7.68 23.01
C LYS A 161 6.59 6.80 24.17
N SER A 162 5.65 6.16 24.86
CA SER A 162 5.95 5.29 26.01
C SER A 162 6.93 4.15 25.69
N ARG A 163 7.05 3.79 24.41
CA ARG A 163 7.97 2.76 23.93
C ARG A 163 9.34 3.30 23.50
N ARG A 164 9.44 4.56 23.06
CA ARG A 164 10.72 5.21 22.71
C ARG A 164 11.57 5.57 23.93
N GLY A 165 10.95 5.64 25.11
CA GLY A 165 11.61 5.91 26.39
C GLY A 165 12.01 4.66 27.19
N LYS A 166 11.90 3.47 26.60
CA LYS A 166 12.42 2.20 27.15
C LYS A 166 13.50 1.67 26.23
#